data_AF-A0A379Y729-F1
#
_entry.id   AF-A0A379Y729-F1
#
_cell.length_a   1.000
_cell.length_b   1.000
_cell.length_c   1.000
_cell.angle_alpha   90.00
_cell.angle_beta   90.00
_cell.angle_gamma   90.00
#
_symmetry.space_group_name_H-M   'P 1'
#
loop_
_entity.id
_entity.type
_entity.pdbx_description
1 polymer ?
#
loop_
_entity_poly.entity_id
_entity_poly.type
_entity_poly.pdbx_seq_one_letter_code
_entity_poly.pdbx_strand_id
1 'polypeptide(L)'
;MIIATAGHVDHGKTTLLQAISGINADRLPEEKRRGMTIDLGYAYWPQPDGRVLGFIDVPGHEKFLANMLAGVGGIDHALLVVACDDGVMAQTREHLAILRLSGRPALTVALTKADRVEAARVDEVCRQVRDELARQGWPDAPLFVTAAAAGVGIEALRAHLLALSPGEHALTRRFRLAVDRAFSVKGAGLVVTGTALGGRVKVGDTLWLTGADAPVRVRGLHAQNQTVEHAQAGQRIAA
;
A
#
# COMPACT_ATOMS: atom_id res chain seq x y z
N MET A 1 1.64 -7.09 -7.26
CA MET A 1 2.09 -7.01 -5.85
C MET A 1 1.52 -5.73 -5.27
N ILE A 2 1.04 -5.77 -4.03
CA ILE A 2 0.50 -4.60 -3.33
C ILE A 2 1.48 -4.18 -2.24
N ILE A 3 1.74 -2.88 -2.15
CA ILE A 3 2.56 -2.24 -1.13
C ILE A 3 1.70 -1.21 -0.39
N ALA A 4 1.54 -1.33 0.93
CA ALA A 4 0.94 -0.23 1.71
C ALA A 4 2.01 0.78 2.08
N THR A 5 1.73 2.06 1.87
CA THR A 5 2.48 3.12 2.56
C THR A 5 1.91 3.30 3.95
N ALA A 6 2.80 3.46 4.93
CA ALA A 6 2.45 3.75 6.31
C ALA A 6 3.39 4.83 6.85
N GLY A 7 2.94 5.63 7.80
CA GLY A 7 3.76 6.63 8.49
C GLY A 7 2.92 7.77 9.06
N HIS A 8 3.53 8.60 9.90
CA HIS A 8 2.87 9.78 10.47
C HIS A 8 2.29 10.70 9.38
N VAL A 9 1.27 11.48 9.76
CA VAL A 9 0.73 12.55 8.93
C VAL A 9 1.86 13.52 8.54
N ASP A 10 1.79 14.10 7.33
CA ASP A 10 2.75 15.07 6.80
C ASP A 10 4.22 14.63 6.68
N HIS A 11 4.50 13.33 6.82
CA HIS A 11 5.80 12.75 6.49
C HIS A 11 6.03 12.55 4.98
N GLY A 12 5.09 12.97 4.12
CA GLY A 12 5.28 12.96 2.67
C GLY A 12 5.02 11.61 1.97
N LYS A 13 4.15 10.76 2.52
CA LYS A 13 3.74 9.48 1.91
C LYS A 13 3.25 9.66 0.46
N THR A 14 2.26 10.52 0.27
CA THR A 14 1.64 10.80 -1.03
C THR A 14 2.63 11.42 -2.02
N THR A 15 3.45 12.38 -1.57
CA THR A 15 4.51 12.99 -2.38
C THR A 15 5.54 11.96 -2.84
N LEU A 16 5.93 11.04 -1.96
CA LEU A 16 6.85 9.95 -2.29
C LEU A 16 6.23 9.00 -3.32
N LEU A 17 4.96 8.62 -3.15
CA LEU A 17 4.25 7.79 -4.12
C LEU A 17 4.18 8.44 -5.50
N GLN A 18 3.92 9.75 -5.56
CA GLN A 18 3.92 10.48 -6.82
C GLN A 18 5.32 10.51 -7.46
N ALA A 19 6.38 10.69 -6.66
CA ALA A 19 7.77 10.69 -7.17
C ALA A 19 8.18 9.31 -7.73
N ILE A 20 7.74 8.21 -7.10
CA ILE A 20 8.03 6.85 -7.55
C ILE A 20 7.18 6.48 -8.78
N SER A 21 5.87 6.65 -8.69
CA SER A 21 4.93 6.11 -9.67
C SER A 21 4.58 7.08 -10.81
N GLY A 22 4.81 8.38 -10.62
CA GLY A 22 4.29 9.44 -11.48
C GLY A 22 2.79 9.68 -11.34
N ILE A 23 2.11 9.00 -10.40
CA ILE A 23 0.66 9.03 -10.24
C ILE A 23 0.31 9.71 -8.92
N ASN A 24 -0.63 10.67 -8.99
CA ASN A 24 -1.15 11.32 -7.80
C ASN A 24 -2.24 10.44 -7.15
N ALA A 25 -2.01 10.01 -5.91
CA ALA A 25 -2.94 9.19 -5.15
C ALA A 25 -4.11 9.98 -4.52
N ASP A 26 -4.00 11.30 -4.40
CA ASP A 26 -5.05 12.16 -3.85
C ASP A 26 -6.21 12.31 -4.83
N ARG A 27 -7.32 11.64 -4.52
CA ARG A 27 -8.48 11.61 -5.41
C ARG A 27 -9.60 12.53 -4.93
N LEU A 28 -9.79 12.68 -3.62
CA LEU A 28 -10.95 13.43 -3.11
C LEU A 28 -10.66 14.94 -3.13
N PRO A 29 -11.63 15.77 -3.57
CA PRO A 29 -11.52 17.23 -3.47
C PRO A 29 -11.28 17.70 -2.03
N GLU A 30 -11.78 16.95 -1.05
CA GLU A 30 -11.62 17.24 0.37
C GLU A 30 -10.22 16.92 0.90
N GLU A 31 -9.59 15.85 0.41
CA GLU A 31 -8.18 15.52 0.70
C GLU A 31 -7.26 16.63 0.18
N LYS A 32 -7.48 17.08 -1.06
CA LYS A 32 -6.73 18.19 -1.67
C LYS A 32 -6.91 19.52 -0.94
N ARG A 33 -8.10 19.75 -0.37
CA ARG A 33 -8.42 20.99 0.35
C ARG A 33 -7.83 21.01 1.76
N ARG A 34 -7.69 19.83 2.39
CA ARG A 34 -7.18 19.70 3.77
C ARG A 34 -5.71 19.27 3.84
N GLY A 35 -5.11 18.84 2.72
CA GLY A 35 -3.72 18.36 2.67
C GLY A 35 -3.49 17.04 3.38
N MET A 36 -4.55 16.22 3.60
CA MET A 36 -4.47 14.97 4.36
C MET A 36 -5.31 13.87 3.69
N THR A 37 -4.78 12.65 3.67
CA THR A 37 -5.47 11.43 3.22
C THR A 37 -6.58 11.05 4.21
N ILE A 38 -7.83 10.97 3.75
CA ILE A 38 -9.01 10.70 4.58
C ILE A 38 -9.48 9.25 4.40
N ASP A 39 -9.41 8.75 3.17
CA ASP A 39 -9.78 7.39 2.81
C ASP A 39 -8.59 6.68 2.15
N LEU A 40 -8.68 5.38 1.92
CA LEU A 40 -7.62 4.62 1.27
C LEU A 40 -7.37 5.16 -0.15
N GLY A 41 -6.18 5.71 -0.36
CA GLY A 41 -5.66 6.10 -1.67
C GLY A 41 -5.12 4.90 -2.42
N TYR A 42 -5.27 4.87 -3.74
CA TYR A 42 -4.73 3.78 -4.57
C TYR A 42 -3.99 4.34 -5.76
N ALA A 43 -2.74 3.91 -5.94
CA ALA A 43 -1.94 4.21 -7.11
C ALA A 43 -1.42 2.90 -7.72
N TYR A 44 -1.43 2.78 -9.04
CA TYR A 44 -0.97 1.58 -9.73
C TYR A 44 0.15 1.98 -10.67
N TRP A 45 1.31 1.39 -10.55
CA TRP A 45 2.50 1.73 -11.31
C TRP A 45 2.83 0.61 -12.31
N PRO A 46 2.37 0.73 -13.57
CA PRO A 46 2.60 -0.29 -14.60
C PRO A 46 4.05 -0.27 -15.07
N GLN A 47 4.61 -1.45 -15.33
CA GLN A 47 5.98 -1.63 -15.80
C GLN A 47 6.02 -2.13 -17.26
N PRO A 48 7.10 -1.84 -18.00
CA PRO A 48 7.27 -2.32 -19.37
C PRO A 48 7.24 -3.85 -19.51
N ASP A 49 7.57 -4.59 -18.45
CA ASP A 49 7.52 -6.06 -18.41
C ASP A 49 6.10 -6.63 -18.15
N GLY A 50 5.08 -5.76 -18.09
CA GLY A 50 3.69 -6.13 -17.86
C GLY A 50 3.32 -6.29 -16.38
N ARG A 51 4.28 -6.22 -15.43
CA ARG A 51 3.96 -6.20 -14.01
C ARG A 51 3.32 -4.88 -13.63
N VAL A 52 2.44 -4.93 -12.62
CA VAL A 52 1.86 -3.72 -12.02
C VAL A 52 2.05 -3.81 -10.50
N LEU A 53 2.70 -2.78 -9.96
CA LEU A 53 2.85 -2.56 -8.54
C LEU A 53 1.67 -1.68 -8.08
N GLY A 54 0.85 -2.21 -7.19
CA GLY A 54 -0.21 -1.45 -6.53
C GLY A 54 0.30 -0.84 -5.23
N PHE A 55 -0.05 0.42 -5.00
CA PHE A 55 0.19 1.12 -3.75
C PHE A 55 -1.15 1.42 -3.09
N ILE A 56 -1.21 1.18 -1.78
CA ILE A 56 -2.33 1.59 -0.93
C ILE A 56 -1.80 2.67 0.00
N ASP A 57 -2.28 3.90 -0.17
CA ASP A 57 -1.97 5.00 0.75
C ASP A 57 -2.92 4.94 1.95
N VAL A 58 -2.40 4.48 3.09
CA VAL A 58 -3.20 4.38 4.31
C VAL A 58 -3.17 5.71 5.06
N PRO A 59 -4.32 6.17 5.58
CA PRO A 59 -4.38 7.41 6.34
C PRO A 59 -3.55 7.25 7.63
N GLY A 60 -2.78 8.28 7.98
CA GLY A 60 -1.92 8.26 9.17
C GLY A 60 -2.57 8.78 10.45
N HIS A 61 -3.78 9.34 10.36
CA HIS A 61 -4.46 9.94 11.50
C HIS A 61 -5.25 8.87 12.28
N GLU A 62 -5.15 8.89 13.61
CA GLU A 62 -5.87 8.00 14.55
C GLU A 62 -7.38 7.83 14.25
N LYS A 63 -8.06 8.87 13.75
CA LYS A 63 -9.51 8.84 13.45
C LYS A 63 -9.84 7.91 12.28
N PHE A 64 -8.86 7.51 11.48
CA PHE A 64 -9.04 6.66 10.30
C PHE A 64 -8.34 5.31 10.45
N LEU A 65 -8.07 4.89 11.69
CA LEU A 65 -7.46 3.58 11.98
C LEU A 65 -8.25 2.40 11.39
N ALA A 66 -9.57 2.47 11.44
CA ALA A 66 -10.44 1.45 10.86
C ALA A 66 -10.23 1.32 9.34
N ASN A 67 -10.03 2.44 8.64
CA ASN A 67 -9.76 2.44 7.20
C ASN A 67 -8.37 1.86 6.92
N MET A 68 -7.35 2.23 7.72
CA MET A 68 -6.03 1.61 7.63
C MET A 68 -6.11 0.09 7.78
N LEU A 69 -6.85 -0.41 8.79
CA LEU A 69 -7.01 -1.85 9.03
C LEU A 69 -7.63 -2.59 7.83
N ALA A 70 -8.60 -1.96 7.16
CA ALA A 70 -9.17 -2.51 5.93
C ALA A 70 -8.16 -2.56 4.77
N GLY A 71 -7.25 -1.56 4.69
CA GLY A 71 -6.23 -1.47 3.65
C GLY A 71 -5.05 -2.44 3.85
N VAL A 72 -4.63 -2.69 5.09
CA VAL A 72 -3.45 -3.53 5.39
C VAL A 72 -3.71 -5.04 5.33
N GLY A 73 -4.97 -5.46 5.17
CA GLY A 73 -5.35 -6.86 5.05
C GLY A 73 -4.78 -7.54 3.80
N GLY A 74 -3.89 -8.51 3.98
CA GLY A 74 -3.33 -9.31 2.88
C GLY A 74 -2.21 -8.62 2.10
N ILE A 75 -1.52 -7.67 2.72
CA ILE A 75 -0.36 -7.01 2.13
C ILE A 75 0.89 -7.85 2.34
N ASP A 76 1.65 -8.04 1.26
CA ASP A 76 2.93 -8.76 1.28
C ASP A 76 4.08 -7.86 1.77
N HIS A 77 3.99 -6.55 1.53
CA HIS A 77 5.06 -5.59 1.81
C HIS A 77 4.53 -4.22 2.22
N ALA A 78 5.16 -3.60 3.23
CA ALA A 78 4.86 -2.25 3.66
C ALA A 78 6.04 -1.30 3.37
N LEU A 79 5.72 -0.06 3.02
CA LEU A 79 6.65 1.04 2.86
C LEU A 79 6.41 2.05 3.99
N LEU A 80 7.27 2.03 5.02
CA LEU A 80 7.22 2.98 6.12
C LEU A 80 7.90 4.29 5.71
N VAL A 81 7.20 5.40 5.86
CA VAL A 81 7.69 6.74 5.53
C VAL A 81 7.92 7.53 6.81
N VAL A 82 9.16 8.00 6.99
CA VAL A 82 9.58 8.76 8.18
C VAL A 82 10.29 10.02 7.71
N ALA A 83 9.83 11.20 8.13
CA ALA A 83 10.50 12.43 7.75
C ALA A 83 11.73 12.69 8.63
N CYS A 84 12.82 13.20 8.04
CA CYS A 84 14.07 13.45 8.77
C CYS A 84 14.00 14.67 9.71
N ASP A 85 13.07 15.60 9.48
CA ASP A 85 12.82 16.73 10.37
C ASP A 85 12.24 16.23 11.72
N ASP A 86 11.17 15.44 11.66
CA ASP A 86 10.46 14.96 12.85
C ASP A 86 11.05 13.68 13.47
N GLY A 87 11.57 12.77 12.63
CA GLY A 87 12.02 11.45 13.04
C GLY A 87 10.87 10.50 13.41
N VAL A 88 11.11 9.58 14.35
CA VAL A 88 10.11 8.55 14.72
C VAL A 88 9.03 9.14 15.65
N MET A 89 7.86 9.38 15.06
CA MET A 89 6.65 9.87 15.74
C MET A 89 5.78 8.76 16.36
N ALA A 90 4.82 9.14 17.20
CA ALA A 90 3.91 8.18 17.86
C ALA A 90 3.09 7.35 16.86
N GLN A 91 2.53 7.98 15.82
CA GLN A 91 1.78 7.28 14.77
C GLN A 91 2.68 6.32 13.95
N THR A 92 3.96 6.64 13.78
CA THR A 92 4.92 5.71 13.15
C THR A 92 5.02 4.42 13.96
N ARG A 93 5.10 4.52 15.30
CA ARG A 93 5.14 3.34 16.20
C ARG A 93 3.82 2.58 16.21
N GLU A 94 2.70 3.30 16.19
CA GLU A 94 1.36 2.71 16.10
C GLU A 94 1.19 1.90 14.81
N HIS A 95 1.58 2.47 13.67
CA HIS A 95 1.54 1.75 12.39
C HIS A 95 2.44 0.51 12.38
N LEU A 96 3.65 0.61 12.93
CA LEU A 96 4.53 -0.56 13.09
C LEU A 96 3.87 -1.64 13.95
N ALA A 97 3.21 -1.27 15.05
CA ALA A 97 2.47 -2.22 15.88
C ALA A 97 1.32 -2.88 15.11
N ILE A 98 0.57 -2.12 14.31
CA ILE A 98 -0.53 -2.65 13.47
C ILE A 98 0.00 -3.61 12.42
N LEU A 99 1.05 -3.23 11.69
CA LEU A 99 1.69 -4.09 10.69
C LEU A 99 2.21 -5.38 11.30
N ARG A 100 2.72 -5.32 12.55
CA ARG A 100 3.18 -6.50 13.28
C ARG A 100 2.01 -7.42 13.60
N LEU A 101 0.90 -6.87 14.08
CA LEU A 101 -0.32 -7.61 14.40
C LEU A 101 -1.03 -8.17 13.16
N SER A 102 -0.90 -7.52 12.00
CA SER A 102 -1.52 -7.95 10.74
C SER A 102 -0.75 -9.06 10.01
N GLY A 103 0.28 -9.63 10.63
CA GLY A 103 1.05 -10.74 10.08
C GLY A 103 2.51 -10.41 9.75
N ARG A 104 2.99 -9.23 10.14
CA ARG A 104 4.39 -8.79 10.00
C ARG A 104 4.89 -8.91 8.54
N PRO A 105 4.32 -8.12 7.61
CA PRO A 105 4.76 -8.13 6.21
C PRO A 105 6.23 -7.72 6.10
N ALA A 106 6.86 -8.00 4.96
CA ALA A 106 8.17 -7.43 4.66
C ALA A 106 8.08 -5.89 4.68
N LEU A 107 9.16 -5.22 5.07
CA LEU A 107 9.13 -3.79 5.33
C LEU A 107 10.31 -3.11 4.64
N THR A 108 10.05 -2.00 3.95
CA THR A 108 11.07 -1.04 3.50
C THR A 108 10.83 0.28 4.21
N VAL A 109 11.88 1.00 4.57
CA VAL A 109 11.77 2.36 5.09
C VAL A 109 12.29 3.38 4.10
N ALA A 110 11.52 4.43 3.88
CA ALA A 110 11.93 5.63 3.17
C ALA A 110 12.00 6.80 4.17
N LEU A 111 13.20 7.33 4.37
CA LEU A 111 13.40 8.58 5.08
C LEU A 111 13.18 9.74 4.11
N THR A 112 12.24 10.62 4.38
CA THR A 112 11.85 11.74 3.52
C THR A 112 12.35 13.07 4.07
N LYS A 113 12.23 14.13 3.27
CA LYS A 113 12.64 15.51 3.62
C LYS A 113 14.12 15.62 4.03
N ALA A 114 14.98 14.78 3.47
CA ALA A 114 16.42 14.82 3.74
C ALA A 114 17.06 16.15 3.28
N ASP A 115 16.44 16.84 2.33
CA ASP A 115 16.82 18.18 1.85
C ASP A 115 16.61 19.30 2.88
N ARG A 116 15.82 19.06 3.93
CA ARG A 116 15.47 20.08 4.94
C ARG A 116 16.33 20.05 6.19
N VAL A 117 17.24 19.08 6.29
CA VAL A 117 18.05 18.86 7.49
C VAL A 117 19.51 18.61 7.12
N GLU A 118 20.40 18.81 8.09
CA GLU A 118 21.82 18.51 7.92
C GLU A 118 22.09 17.00 7.94
N ALA A 119 23.22 16.57 7.36
CA ALA A 119 23.60 15.16 7.29
C ALA A 119 23.65 14.48 8.67
N ALA A 120 24.12 15.19 9.71
CA ALA A 120 24.15 14.69 11.07
C ALA A 120 22.76 14.31 11.61
N ARG A 121 21.72 15.07 11.23
CA ARG A 121 20.33 14.78 11.59
C ARG A 121 19.80 13.56 10.85
N VAL A 122 20.15 13.39 9.58
CA VAL A 122 19.80 12.18 8.81
C VAL A 122 20.37 10.93 9.49
N ASP A 123 21.64 10.98 9.92
CA ASP A 123 22.31 9.86 10.61
C ASP A 123 21.69 9.55 11.97
N GLU A 124 21.27 10.58 12.72
CA GLU A 124 20.53 10.42 13.96
C GLU A 124 19.19 9.71 13.74
N VAL A 125 18.39 10.17 12.77
CA VAL A 125 17.09 9.56 12.46
C VAL A 125 17.27 8.14 11.91
N CYS A 126 18.30 7.87 11.10
CA CYS A 126 18.63 6.51 10.67
C CYS A 126 18.84 5.57 11.86
N ARG A 127 19.59 5.99 12.88
CA ARG A 127 19.79 5.18 14.10
C ARG A 127 18.48 5.00 14.87
N GLN A 128 17.74 6.07 15.09
CA GLN A 128 16.44 6.03 15.79
C GLN A 128 15.46 5.05 15.13
N VAL A 129 15.38 5.07 13.79
CA VAL A 129 14.52 4.17 13.02
C VAL A 129 15.00 2.73 13.14
N ARG A 130 16.31 2.45 12.96
CA ARG A 130 16.84 1.09 13.12
C ARG A 130 16.55 0.52 14.51
N ASP A 131 16.71 1.31 15.57
CA ASP A 131 16.42 0.89 16.94
C ASP A 131 14.92 0.59 17.13
N GLU A 132 14.02 1.43 16.60
CA GLU A 132 12.59 1.16 16.63
C GLU A 132 12.22 -0.11 15.85
N LEU A 133 12.75 -0.28 14.65
CA LEU A 133 12.49 -1.45 13.82
C LEU A 133 12.98 -2.75 14.49
N ALA A 134 14.18 -2.74 15.07
CA ALA A 134 14.70 -3.88 15.83
C ALA A 134 13.78 -4.24 17.00
N ARG A 135 13.30 -3.24 17.76
CA ARG A 135 12.34 -3.46 18.86
C ARG A 135 10.99 -4.02 18.39
N GLN A 136 10.53 -3.63 17.20
CA GLN A 136 9.25 -4.07 16.65
C GLN A 136 9.35 -5.38 15.85
N GLY A 137 10.55 -5.86 15.54
CA GLY A 137 10.79 -7.17 14.91
C GLY A 137 11.14 -7.13 13.42
N TRP A 138 11.71 -6.02 12.93
CA TRP A 138 12.25 -5.85 11.58
C TRP A 138 13.72 -5.35 11.60
N PRO A 139 14.67 -6.10 12.18
CA PRO A 139 16.05 -5.64 12.33
C PRO A 139 16.76 -5.33 11.00
N ASP A 140 16.40 -6.03 9.93
CA ASP A 140 17.08 -5.99 8.63
C ASP A 140 16.31 -5.19 7.55
N ALA A 141 15.33 -4.37 7.93
CA ALA A 141 14.56 -3.62 6.93
C ALA A 141 15.46 -2.64 6.16
N PRO A 142 15.47 -2.67 4.82
CA PRO A 142 16.25 -1.74 4.02
C PRO A 142 15.74 -0.32 4.19
N LEU A 143 16.67 0.63 4.31
CA LEU A 143 16.39 2.03 4.59
C LEU A 143 16.97 2.91 3.49
N PHE A 144 16.13 3.78 2.91
CA PHE A 144 16.49 4.68 1.82
C PHE A 144 16.31 6.12 2.26
N VAL A 145 17.37 6.94 2.13
CA VAL A 145 17.28 8.38 2.36
C VAL A 145 16.83 9.05 1.06
N THR A 146 15.75 9.84 1.13
CA THR A 146 15.09 10.42 -0.03
C THR A 146 14.70 11.88 0.18
N ALA A 147 14.68 12.62 -0.91
CA ALA A 147 14.10 13.95 -0.97
C ALA A 147 13.34 14.08 -2.30
N ALA A 148 12.03 13.87 -2.26
CA ALA A 148 11.19 13.84 -3.46
C ALA A 148 11.28 15.14 -4.29
N ALA A 149 11.35 16.30 -3.63
CA ALA A 149 11.47 17.60 -4.29
C ALA A 149 12.82 17.78 -5.01
N ALA A 150 13.88 17.15 -4.52
CA ALA A 150 15.22 17.21 -5.09
C ALA A 150 15.57 15.99 -5.97
N GLY A 151 14.64 15.02 -6.10
CA GLY A 151 14.88 13.76 -6.82
C GLY A 151 15.92 12.82 -6.17
N VAL A 152 16.36 13.09 -4.95
CA VAL A 152 17.42 12.32 -4.29
C VAL A 152 16.87 11.00 -3.78
N GLY A 153 17.58 9.89 -4.04
CA GLY A 153 17.29 8.56 -3.50
C GLY A 153 16.05 7.86 -4.09
N ILE A 154 15.29 8.54 -4.95
CA ILE A 154 14.05 8.01 -5.55
C ILE A 154 14.36 6.82 -6.46
N GLU A 155 15.38 6.91 -7.31
CA GLU A 155 15.74 5.82 -8.24
C GLU A 155 16.24 4.56 -7.53
N ALA A 156 17.00 4.70 -6.43
CA ALA A 156 17.44 3.56 -5.63
C ALA A 156 16.24 2.86 -4.96
N LEU A 157 15.31 3.63 -4.40
CA LEU A 157 14.08 3.09 -3.84
C LEU A 157 13.21 2.44 -4.93
N ARG A 158 13.09 3.08 -6.09
CA ARG A 158 12.37 2.56 -7.26
C ARG A 158 12.89 1.18 -7.67
N ALA A 159 14.20 1.05 -7.84
CA ALA A 159 14.85 -0.21 -8.20
C ALA A 159 14.60 -1.31 -7.14
N HIS A 160 14.70 -0.98 -5.85
CA HIS A 160 14.41 -1.91 -4.76
C HIS A 160 12.96 -2.43 -4.82
N LEU A 161 11.99 -1.53 -4.96
CA LEU A 161 10.57 -1.93 -5.01
C LEU A 161 10.25 -2.81 -6.22
N LEU A 162 10.90 -2.59 -7.37
CA LEU A 162 10.73 -3.42 -8.57
C LEU A 162 11.37 -4.81 -8.45
N ALA A 163 12.39 -4.95 -7.61
CA ALA A 163 13.03 -6.22 -7.31
C ALA A 163 12.23 -7.08 -6.32
N LEU A 164 11.25 -6.49 -5.62
CA LEU A 164 10.38 -7.24 -4.72
C LEU A 164 9.54 -8.27 -5.49
N SER A 165 9.38 -9.45 -4.90
CA SER A 165 8.57 -10.53 -5.44
C SER A 165 7.41 -10.83 -4.48
N PRO A 166 6.17 -11.01 -4.99
CA PRO A 166 5.05 -11.42 -4.16
C PRO A 166 5.29 -12.83 -3.61
N GLY A 167 4.73 -13.13 -2.43
CA GLY A 167 4.86 -14.45 -1.82
C GLY A 167 4.16 -15.54 -2.64
N GLU A 168 4.86 -16.62 -3.00
CA GLU A 168 4.34 -17.70 -3.85
C GLU A 168 3.14 -18.45 -3.25
N HIS A 169 3.05 -18.49 -1.92
CA HIS A 169 2.07 -19.28 -1.17
C HIS A 169 0.61 -18.82 -1.32
N ALA A 170 0.37 -17.59 -1.78
CA ALA A 170 -0.99 -17.07 -1.91
C ALA A 170 -1.72 -17.69 -3.12
N LEU A 171 -1.00 -18.08 -4.17
CA LEU A 171 -1.59 -18.56 -5.42
C LEU A 171 -2.14 -19.99 -5.33
N THR A 172 -1.64 -20.80 -4.41
CA THR A 172 -2.05 -22.21 -4.23
C THR A 172 -3.27 -22.38 -3.33
N ARG A 173 -3.75 -21.29 -2.70
CA ARG A 173 -4.92 -21.29 -1.81
C ARG A 173 -6.23 -21.18 -2.60
N ARG A 174 -7.36 -21.46 -1.94
CA ARG A 174 -8.69 -21.15 -2.51
C ARG A 174 -8.86 -19.65 -2.69
N PHE A 175 -9.63 -19.26 -3.70
CA PHE A 175 -9.88 -17.84 -3.96
C PHE A 175 -10.59 -17.18 -2.77
N ARG A 176 -10.04 -16.05 -2.31
CA ARG A 176 -10.63 -15.24 -1.24
C ARG A 176 -10.40 -13.76 -1.55
N LEU A 177 -11.49 -13.00 -1.58
CA LEU A 177 -11.48 -11.56 -1.81
C LEU A 177 -11.94 -10.84 -0.54
N ALA A 178 -11.11 -9.94 -0.02
CA ALA A 178 -11.55 -9.00 1.02
C ALA A 178 -12.14 -7.77 0.34
N VAL A 179 -13.46 -7.61 0.40
CA VAL A 179 -14.16 -6.48 -0.21
C VAL A 179 -13.84 -5.20 0.56
N ASP A 180 -13.33 -4.20 -0.15
CA ASP A 180 -13.06 -2.86 0.39
C ASP A 180 -14.16 -1.85 0.03
N ARG A 181 -14.79 -1.97 -1.15
CA ARG A 181 -15.88 -1.10 -1.60
C ARG A 181 -16.87 -1.85 -2.47
N ALA A 182 -18.12 -1.39 -2.46
CA ALA A 182 -19.17 -1.85 -3.36
C ALA A 182 -19.90 -0.63 -3.91
N PHE A 183 -20.11 -0.59 -5.23
CA PHE A 183 -20.82 0.50 -5.91
C PHE A 183 -21.45 0.03 -7.21
N SER A 184 -22.48 0.75 -7.67
CA SER A 184 -23.17 0.42 -8.92
C SER A 184 -22.62 1.23 -10.08
N VAL A 185 -22.28 0.58 -11.19
CA VAL A 185 -21.83 1.21 -12.43
C VAL A 185 -22.90 1.00 -13.51
N LYS A 186 -23.31 2.09 -14.16
CA LYS A 186 -24.31 2.04 -15.24
C LYS A 186 -23.82 1.11 -16.37
N GLY A 187 -24.62 0.10 -16.71
CA GLY A 187 -24.31 -0.89 -17.74
C GLY A 187 -23.57 -2.15 -17.24
N ALA A 188 -22.74 -2.03 -16.19
CA ALA A 188 -22.04 -3.19 -15.62
C ALA A 188 -22.78 -3.83 -14.44
N GLY A 189 -23.59 -3.05 -13.70
CA GLY A 189 -24.31 -3.51 -12.51
C GLY A 189 -23.53 -3.22 -11.23
N LEU A 190 -23.72 -4.07 -10.20
CA LEU A 190 -22.95 -4.00 -8.97
C LEU A 190 -21.50 -4.40 -9.25
N VAL A 191 -20.57 -3.54 -8.85
CA VAL A 191 -19.13 -3.78 -8.90
C VAL A 191 -18.62 -3.77 -7.46
N VAL A 192 -17.88 -4.81 -7.10
CA VAL A 192 -17.18 -4.88 -5.82
C VAL A 192 -15.67 -4.77 -6.06
N THR A 193 -14.99 -3.96 -5.27
CA THR A 193 -13.53 -3.88 -5.27
C THR A 193 -12.96 -4.49 -4.01
N GLY A 194 -11.81 -5.17 -4.11
CA GLY A 194 -11.18 -5.80 -2.97
C GLY A 194 -9.79 -6.34 -3.25
N THR A 195 -9.07 -6.65 -2.19
CA THR A 195 -7.75 -7.30 -2.26
C THR A 195 -7.92 -8.82 -2.31
N ALA A 196 -7.34 -9.45 -3.31
CA ALA A 196 -7.31 -10.91 -3.42
C ALA A 196 -6.27 -11.49 -2.46
N LEU A 197 -6.75 -12.14 -1.40
CA LEU A 197 -5.93 -12.73 -0.34
C LEU A 197 -5.36 -14.11 -0.72
N GLY A 198 -5.94 -14.77 -1.71
CA GLY A 198 -5.54 -16.10 -2.12
C GLY A 198 -6.19 -16.54 -3.42
N GLY A 199 -5.57 -17.53 -4.07
CA GLY A 199 -6.08 -18.22 -5.25
C GLY A 199 -6.13 -17.39 -6.54
N ARG A 200 -6.90 -17.91 -7.48
CA ARG A 200 -7.18 -17.30 -8.79
C ARG A 200 -8.68 -17.29 -9.04
N VAL A 201 -9.14 -16.31 -9.80
CA VAL A 201 -10.52 -16.18 -10.25
C VAL A 201 -10.52 -15.82 -11.73
N LYS A 202 -11.50 -16.32 -12.47
CA LYS A 202 -11.74 -15.92 -13.87
C LYS A 202 -13.19 -15.50 -14.09
N VAL A 203 -13.41 -14.78 -15.17
CA VAL A 203 -14.77 -14.43 -15.60
C VAL A 203 -15.58 -15.70 -15.80
N GLY A 204 -16.81 -15.69 -15.29
CA GLY A 204 -17.72 -16.83 -15.32
C GLY A 204 -17.65 -17.75 -14.09
N ASP A 205 -16.61 -17.63 -13.26
CA ASP A 205 -16.55 -18.36 -11.99
C ASP A 205 -17.73 -17.96 -11.07
N THR A 206 -18.16 -18.91 -10.24
CA THR A 206 -19.14 -18.68 -9.18
C THR A 206 -18.42 -18.62 -7.84
N LEU A 207 -18.60 -17.50 -7.14
CA LEU A 207 -18.06 -17.26 -5.80
C LEU A 207 -19.18 -17.34 -4.77
N TRP A 208 -18.80 -17.42 -3.49
CA TRP A 208 -19.73 -17.36 -2.37
C TRP A 208 -19.59 -16.00 -1.66
N LEU A 209 -20.67 -15.22 -1.61
CA LEU A 209 -20.69 -13.95 -0.89
C LEU A 209 -21.07 -14.19 0.57
N THR A 210 -20.07 -14.14 1.45
CA THR A 210 -20.27 -14.27 2.91
C THR A 210 -21.09 -13.10 3.45
N GLY A 211 -22.05 -13.38 4.33
CA GLY A 211 -22.93 -12.37 4.95
C GLY A 211 -24.27 -12.20 4.23
N ALA A 212 -24.30 -12.39 2.91
CA ALA A 212 -25.53 -12.64 2.16
C ALA A 212 -25.79 -14.15 1.98
N ASP A 213 -24.75 -14.97 2.19
CA ASP A 213 -24.73 -16.42 2.09
C ASP A 213 -25.37 -16.95 0.81
N ALA A 214 -24.95 -16.34 -0.31
CA ALA A 214 -25.47 -16.61 -1.63
C ALA A 214 -24.34 -16.78 -2.68
N PRO A 215 -24.55 -17.63 -3.70
CA PRO A 215 -23.63 -17.71 -4.82
C PRO A 215 -23.76 -16.46 -5.72
N VAL A 216 -22.61 -15.95 -6.17
CA VAL A 216 -22.52 -14.82 -7.11
C VAL A 216 -21.64 -15.19 -8.28
N ARG A 217 -22.01 -14.77 -9.49
CA ARG A 217 -21.24 -15.06 -10.71
C ARG A 217 -20.40 -13.85 -11.11
N VAL A 218 -19.12 -14.08 -11.40
CA VAL A 218 -18.20 -13.05 -11.90
C VAL A 218 -18.57 -12.71 -13.34
N ARG A 219 -19.01 -11.48 -13.59
CA ARG A 219 -19.44 -11.01 -14.92
C ARG A 219 -18.34 -10.32 -15.71
N GLY A 220 -17.40 -9.67 -15.02
CA GLY A 220 -16.23 -9.01 -15.58
C GLY A 220 -15.17 -8.89 -14.50
N LEU A 221 -13.93 -8.66 -14.90
CA LEU A 221 -12.82 -8.50 -13.97
C LEU A 221 -11.91 -7.37 -14.41
N HIS A 222 -11.51 -6.53 -13.47
CA HIS A 222 -10.40 -5.61 -13.63
C HIS A 222 -9.37 -5.90 -12.55
N ALA A 223 -8.13 -6.18 -12.92
CA ALA A 223 -7.01 -6.29 -11.99
C ALA A 223 -6.16 -5.01 -12.10
N GLN A 224 -5.98 -4.30 -10.98
CA GLN A 224 -5.13 -3.10 -10.92
C GLN A 224 -5.44 -2.08 -12.03
N ASN A 225 -6.73 -1.83 -12.25
CA ASN A 225 -7.27 -0.91 -13.27
C ASN A 225 -7.10 -1.35 -14.74
N GLN A 226 -6.80 -2.62 -14.99
CA GLN A 226 -6.76 -3.21 -16.33
C GLN A 226 -7.84 -4.28 -16.46
N THR A 227 -8.58 -4.29 -17.57
CA THR A 227 -9.56 -5.34 -17.87
C THR A 227 -8.84 -6.66 -18.15
N VAL A 228 -9.26 -7.73 -17.49
CA VAL A 228 -8.62 -9.05 -17.56
C VAL A 228 -9.66 -10.16 -17.58
N GLU A 229 -9.32 -11.33 -18.13
CA GLU A 229 -10.17 -12.52 -18.04
C GLU A 229 -9.92 -13.33 -16.76
N HIS A 230 -8.74 -13.17 -16.17
CA HIS A 230 -8.32 -13.84 -14.95
C HIS A 230 -7.58 -12.88 -14.03
N ALA A 231 -7.73 -13.08 -12.72
CA ALA A 231 -7.06 -12.32 -11.68
C ALA A 231 -6.59 -13.26 -10.57
N GLN A 232 -5.64 -12.80 -9.76
CA GLN A 232 -4.97 -13.65 -8.78
C GLN A 232 -4.64 -12.92 -7.48
N ALA A 233 -4.27 -13.70 -6.46
CA ALA A 233 -3.80 -13.18 -5.17
C ALA A 233 -2.69 -12.13 -5.31
N GLY A 234 -2.65 -11.18 -4.37
CA GLY A 234 -1.69 -10.07 -4.39
C GLY A 234 -2.01 -8.98 -5.43
N GLN A 235 -3.23 -9.01 -5.98
CA GLN A 235 -3.81 -7.97 -6.82
C GLN A 235 -5.07 -7.41 -6.17
N ARG A 236 -5.36 -6.15 -6.48
CA ARG A 236 -6.66 -5.55 -6.20
C ARG A 236 -7.56 -5.74 -7.40
N ILE A 237 -8.73 -6.30 -7.17
CA ILE A 237 -9.67 -6.76 -8.18
C ILE A 237 -10.95 -5.94 -8.08
N ALA A 238 -11.49 -5.51 -9.22
CA ALA A 238 -12.89 -5.13 -9.37
C ALA A 238 -13.62 -6.27 -10.09
N ALA A 239 -14.72 -6.77 -9.51
CA ALA A 239 -15.48 -7.92 -10.00
C ALA A 239 -16.99 -7.66 -9.99
#